data_AF-A0A533ZBY2-F1
#
_entry.id   AF-A0A533ZBY2-F1
#
_cell.length_a   1.000
_cell.length_b   1.000
_cell.length_c   1.000
_cell.angle_alpha   90.00
_cell.angle_beta   90.00
_cell.angle_gamma   90.00
#
_symmetry.space_group_name_H-M   'P 1'
#
loop_
_entity.id
_entity.type
_entity.pdbx_description
1 polymer ?
#
loop_
_entity_poly.entity_id
_entity_poly.type
_entity_poly.pdbx_seq_one_letter_code
_entity_poly.pdbx_strand_id
1 'polypeptide(L)' 'MLLFPPEWVPTAPYLALPSLTAVLRQHGHEVVQKDVNIEMYDYFFSDTFLIWVMARMATQRRA' A
#
# COMPACT_ATOMS: atom_id res chain seq x y z
N MET A 1 13.95 4.96 6.75
CA MET A 1 12.73 4.25 6.29
C MET A 1 12.38 4.74 4.90
N LEU A 2 12.06 3.84 3.98
CA LEU A 2 11.60 4.16 2.63
C LEU A 2 10.17 3.61 2.45
N LEU A 3 9.26 4.44 1.94
CA LEU A 3 7.84 4.16 1.87
C LEU A 3 7.39 4.03 0.42
N PHE A 4 6.70 2.95 0.08
CA PHE A 4 5.90 2.89 -1.14
C PHE A 4 4.49 3.38 -0.83
N PRO A 5 4.01 4.46 -1.47
CA PRO A 5 2.69 5.00 -1.18
C PRO A 5 1.57 4.13 -1.79
N PRO A 6 0.34 4.23 -1.24
CA PRO A 6 -0.84 3.59 -1.82
C PRO A 6 -1.32 4.23 -3.13
N GLU A 7 -2.21 3.46 -3.78
CA GLU A 7 -2.77 3.56 -5.12
C GLU A 7 -1.75 3.42 -6.26
N TRP A 8 -0.95 2.34 -6.17
CA TRP A 8 -0.16 1.88 -7.30
C TRP A 8 -0.85 0.70 -8.00
N VAL A 9 -1.07 0.85 -9.30
CA VAL A 9 -1.57 -0.23 -10.17
C VAL A 9 -0.44 -1.25 -10.43
N PRO A 10 -0.60 -2.54 -10.10
CA PRO A 10 0.46 -3.54 -10.16
C PRO A 10 0.72 -4.05 -11.59
N THR A 11 0.98 -3.14 -12.53
CA THR A 11 1.33 -3.49 -13.92
C THR A 11 2.80 -3.89 -14.08
N ALA A 12 3.65 -3.50 -13.12
CA ALA A 12 5.08 -3.82 -13.08
C ALA A 12 5.61 -3.77 -11.63
N PRO A 13 6.72 -4.48 -11.33
CA PRO A 13 7.37 -4.41 -10.03
C PRO A 13 8.01 -3.04 -9.79
N TYR A 14 7.87 -2.50 -8.58
CA TYR A 14 8.46 -1.23 -8.20
C TYR A 14 9.93 -1.38 -7.78
N LEU A 15 10.85 -1.15 -8.72
CA LEU A 15 12.29 -1.41 -8.53
C LEU A 15 13.06 -0.27 -7.84
N ALA A 16 12.47 0.92 -7.68
CA ALA A 16 13.19 2.07 -7.10
C ALA A 16 13.57 1.83 -5.63
N LEU A 17 12.64 1.29 -4.83
CA LEU A 17 12.87 0.97 -3.40
C LEU A 17 13.97 -0.06 -3.16
N PRO A 18 13.97 -1.24 -3.81
CA PRO A 18 15.05 -2.21 -3.64
C PRO A 18 16.39 -1.66 -4.18
N SER A 19 16.38 -0.89 -5.26
CA SER A 19 17.60 -0.28 -5.82
C SER A 19 18.21 0.74 -4.85
N LEU A 20 17.41 1.66 -4.32
CA LEU A 20 17.87 2.65 -3.34
C LEU A 20 18.29 2.00 -2.01
N THR A 21 17.58 0.95 -1.60
CA THR A 21 17.94 0.19 -0.39
C THR A 21 19.32 -0.44 -0.52
N ALA A 22 19.65 -1.03 -1.67
CA ALA A 22 20.95 -1.63 -1.90
C ALA A 22 22.09 -0.61 -1.75
N VAL A 23 21.95 0.56 -2.40
CA VAL A 23 22.96 1.64 -2.33
C VAL A 23 23.08 2.18 -0.90
N LEU A 24 21.98 2.52 -0.24
CA LEU A 24 22.00 3.08 1.11
C LEU A 24 22.63 2.11 2.12
N ARG A 25 22.30 0.82 2.06
CA ARG A 25 22.89 -0.20 2.93
C ARG A 25 24.38 -0.39 2.68
N GLN A 26 24.82 -0.34 1.42
CA GLN A 26 26.26 -0.39 1.08
C GLN A 26 27.03 0.78 1.71
N HIS A 27 26.39 1.94 1.89
CA HIS A 27 26.96 3.10 2.56
C HIS A 27 26.72 3.14 4.08
N GLY A 28 26.34 2.01 4.68
CA GLY A 28 26.21 1.88 6.14
C GLY A 28 24.93 2.46 6.73
N HIS A 29 23.95 2.83 5.90
CA HIS A 29 22.65 3.29 6.40
C HIS A 29 21.74 2.11 6.74
N GLU A 30 21.07 2.20 7.90
CA GLU A 30 19.95 1.32 8.21
C GLU A 30 18.74 1.69 7.36
N VAL A 31 18.18 0.70 6.66
CA VAL A 31 17.05 0.90 5.76
C VAL A 31 15.94 -0.10 6.05
N VAL A 32 14.80 0.42 6.48
CA VAL A 32 13.51 -0.27 6.55
C VAL A 32 12.69 0.10 5.30
N GLN A 33 12.21 -0.89 4.57
CA GLN A 33 11.26 -0.70 3.46
C GLN A 33 9.85 -1.00 3.96
N LYS A 34 8.89 -0.15 3.63
CA LYS A 34 7.48 -0.31 3.97
C LYS A 34 6.64 -0.11 2.71
N ASP A 35 5.94 -1.14 2.29
CA ASP A 35 5.04 -1.09 1.14
C ASP A 35 3.59 -0.92 1.61
N VAL A 36 3.10 0.31 1.56
CA VAL A 36 1.72 0.62 1.98
C VAL A 36 0.71 0.28 0.88
N ASN A 37 1.15 0.07 -0.36
CA ASN A 37 0.26 -0.31 -1.45
C ASN A 37 -0.31 -1.72 -1.23
N ILE A 38 0.52 -2.66 -0.78
CA ILE A 38 0.05 -4.01 -0.43
C ILE A 38 -0.94 -3.95 0.73
N GLU A 39 -0.60 -3.21 1.80
CA GLU A 39 -1.48 -3.05 2.97
C GLU A 39 -2.82 -2.39 2.63
N MET A 40 -2.83 -1.46 1.66
CA MET A 40 -4.06 -0.87 1.13
C MET A 40 -4.94 -1.94 0.49
N TYR A 41 -4.38 -2.79 -0.37
CA TYR A 41 -5.16 -3.86 -1.01
C TYR A 41 -5.64 -4.90 0.01
N ASP A 42 -4.80 -5.31 0.95
CA ASP A 42 -5.19 -6.20 2.06
C ASP A 42 -6.36 -5.61 2.86
N TYR A 43 -6.32 -4.29 3.12
CA TYR A 43 -7.40 -3.60 3.81
C TYR A 43 -8.66 -3.49 2.95
N PHE A 44 -8.54 -3.06 1.69
CA PHE A 44 -9.69 -2.86 0.78
C PHE A 44 -10.44 -4.16 0.49
N PHE A 45 -9.74 -5.29 0.46
CA PHE A 45 -10.34 -6.61 0.26
C PHE A 45 -10.66 -7.35 1.55
N SER A 46 -10.48 -6.71 2.72
CA SER A 46 -10.91 -7.28 3.99
C SER A 46 -12.44 -7.28 4.12
N ASP A 47 -12.99 -8.28 4.82
CA ASP A 47 -14.42 -8.34 5.14
C ASP A 47 -14.89 -7.07 5.84
N THR A 48 -14.09 -6.55 6.79
CA THR A 48 -14.38 -5.32 7.52
C THR A 48 -14.61 -4.14 6.58
N PHE A 49 -13.74 -3.95 5.60
CA PHE A 49 -13.86 -2.84 4.65
C PHE A 49 -15.03 -3.05 3.69
N LEU A 50 -15.21 -4.27 3.17
CA LEU A 50 -16.31 -4.57 2.24
C LEU A 50 -17.69 -4.43 2.90
N ILE A 51 -17.84 -4.87 4.15
CA ILE A 51 -19.06 -4.65 4.95
C ILE A 51 -19.31 -3.16 5.16
N TRP A 52 -18.26 -2.39 5.48
CA TRP A 52 -18.37 -0.94 5.61
C TRP A 52 -18.81 -0.26 4.31
N VAL A 53 -18.26 -0.67 3.16
CA VAL A 53 -18.66 -0.18 1.83
C VAL A 53 -20.15 -0.46 1.59
N MET A 54 -20.61 -1.68 1.85
CA MET A 54 -22.02 -2.06 1.70
C MET A 54 -22.95 -1.21 2.56
N ALA A 55 -22.60 -0.99 3.83
CA ALA A 55 -23.37 -0.13 4.73
C ALA A 55 -23.41 1.33 4.23
N ARG A 56 -22.27 1.87 3.78
CA ARG A 56 -22.17 3.23 3.23
C ARG A 56 -23.02 3.40 1.97
N MET A 57 -22.99 2.43 1.06
CA MET A 57 -23.80 2.45 -0.17
C MET A 57 -25.30 2.45 0.13
N ALA A 58 -25.75 1.69 1.14
CA ALA A 58 -27.15 1.68 1.55
C ALA A 58 -27.63 3.04 2.07
N THR A 59 -26.77 3.78 2.78
CA THR A 59 -27.07 5.14 3.26
C THR A 59 -27.13 6.14 2.11
N GLN A 60 -26.19 6.08 1.15
CA GLN A 60 -26.13 7.02 0.03
C GLN A 60 -27.26 6.84 -0.99
N ARG A 61 -27.76 5.62 -1.19
CA ARG A 61 -28.89 5.35 -2.11
C ARG A 61 -30.26 5.77 -1.55
N ARG A 62 -30.33 6.11 -0.26
CA ARG A 62 -31.57 6.56 0.41
C ARG A 62 -31.71 8.09 0.41
N ALA A 63 -30.69 8.82 -0.02
CA ALA A 63 -30.70 10.27 -0.24
C ALA A 63 -31.01 10.56 -1.71
#